data_AF-A0A2V8XE45-F1
#
_entry.id   AF-A0A2V8XE45-F1
#
_cell.length_a   1.000
_cell.length_b   1.000
_cell.length_c   1.000
_cell.angle_alpha   90.00
_cell.angle_beta   90.00
_cell.angle_gamma   90.00
#
_symmetry.space_group_name_H-M   'P 1'
#
loop_
_entity.id
_entity.type
_entity.pdbx_description
1 polymer ?
#
loop_
_entity_poly.entity_id
_entity_poly.type
_entity_poly.pdbx_seq_one_letter_code
_entity_poly.pdbx_strand_id
1 'polypeptide(L)'
;MVSLTLCRCTRIACLFLLAFLASPVRSAKLIPPAEAPAILDKIYSFDLDGAEDAAKRMQRERPAHPLGYLLEAEALWWRIWCTSAEFRYGMTDARRRPKRGPDQHYLDLAATASSLATAQLQQGDSAGMQFYAGMADAAAARLYGLRGESRNTARFGVRAREHFLRAKALDPGLADSDLGLGLYNYYVDTLSAMARILRFFMGIPGGSKQEGVRLLEHAIADGVLTSSLARFYLAMNLHRYDQQYERALAVIDPLTEQYPANPLFQLARGDLLAKLGRKQQALLCYRAASAAPLRDSECQARILQLVRASITALGLQQEPGTP
;
A
#
# COMPACT_ATOMS: atom_id res chain seq x y z
N MET A 1 57.43 50.57 48.69
CA MET A 1 58.37 50.84 47.59
C MET A 1 58.31 49.65 46.62
N VAL A 2 58.08 49.95 45.33
CA VAL A 2 58.56 49.23 44.12
C VAL A 2 58.41 47.70 44.10
N SER A 3 57.44 47.10 43.39
CA SER A 3 57.31 46.82 41.94
C SER A 3 58.00 45.52 41.44
N LEU A 4 57.23 44.71 40.68
CA LEU A 4 57.58 43.69 39.66
C LEU A 4 58.18 42.34 40.20
N THR A 5 57.85 41.13 39.72
CA THR A 5 57.54 40.68 38.35
C THR A 5 56.94 39.25 38.32
N LEU A 6 55.97 39.04 37.42
CA LEU A 6 55.49 37.84 36.70
C LEU A 6 55.70 36.39 37.24
N CYS A 7 54.62 35.60 37.23
CA CYS A 7 54.55 34.42 36.35
C CYS A 7 53.10 34.07 35.98
N ARG A 8 52.83 33.94 34.67
CA ARG A 8 51.53 33.71 34.04
C ARG A 8 51.25 32.20 33.95
N CYS A 9 50.08 31.74 34.40
CA CYS A 9 49.49 30.47 33.96
C CYS A 9 48.04 30.70 33.53
N THR A 10 47.87 31.12 32.28
CA THR A 10 46.58 31.18 31.60
C THR A 10 46.18 29.76 31.19
N ARG A 11 45.18 29.16 31.86
CA ARG A 11 44.54 27.93 31.39
C ARG A 11 43.49 28.31 30.34
N ILE A 12 43.81 28.07 29.07
CA ILE A 12 42.89 28.21 27.94
C ILE A 12 41.97 26.98 27.95
N ALA A 13 40.68 27.19 28.23
CA ALA A 13 39.65 26.18 28.03
C ALA A 13 39.27 26.17 26.54
N CYS A 14 39.72 25.16 25.80
CA CYS A 14 39.25 24.91 24.42
C CYS A 14 37.89 24.21 24.46
N LEU A 15 36.82 24.97 24.29
CA LEU A 15 35.49 24.47 23.92
C LEU A 15 35.51 24.12 22.43
N PHE A 16 35.58 22.82 22.11
CA PHE A 16 35.32 22.32 20.76
C PHE A 16 33.81 22.37 20.49
N LEU A 17 33.33 23.48 19.92
CA LEU A 17 32.03 23.56 19.25
C LEU A 17 32.13 22.83 17.91
N LEU A 18 31.87 21.52 17.93
CA LEU A 18 31.56 20.75 16.73
C LEU A 18 30.18 21.19 16.22
N ALA A 19 30.18 22.23 15.39
CA ALA A 19 29.02 22.56 14.56
C ALA A 19 28.84 21.42 13.55
N PHE A 20 27.99 20.44 13.88
CA PHE A 20 27.41 19.55 12.89
C PHE A 20 26.59 20.42 11.93
N LEU A 21 27.19 20.81 10.82
CA LEU A 21 26.46 21.22 9.62
C LEU A 21 25.69 19.99 9.16
N ALA A 22 24.49 19.80 9.71
CA ALA A 22 23.51 18.89 9.16
C ALA A 22 23.15 19.45 7.78
N SER A 23 23.85 18.98 6.75
CA SER A 23 23.37 19.15 5.38
C SER A 23 21.92 18.68 5.36
N PRO A 24 20.97 19.48 4.84
CA PRO A 24 19.61 19.02 4.73
C PRO A 24 19.66 17.74 3.91
N VAL A 25 19.28 16.62 4.53
CA VAL A 25 19.10 15.36 3.82
C VAL A 25 18.04 15.67 2.78
N ARG A 26 18.47 15.90 1.54
CA ARG A 26 17.56 16.10 0.42
C ARG A 26 16.79 14.78 0.32
N SER A 27 15.52 14.80 0.72
CA SER A 27 14.63 13.65 0.55
C SER A 27 14.61 13.32 -0.93
N ALA A 28 15.31 12.24 -1.30
CA ALA A 28 15.34 11.77 -2.66
C ALA A 28 14.00 11.07 -2.90
N LYS A 29 13.14 11.73 -3.67
CA LYS A 29 11.88 11.14 -4.13
C LYS A 29 12.20 10.18 -5.27
N LEU A 30 11.46 9.08 -5.35
CA LEU A 30 11.50 8.21 -6.52
C LEU A 30 11.14 9.03 -7.76
N ILE A 31 11.92 8.88 -8.83
CA ILE A 31 11.65 9.53 -10.12
C ILE A 31 11.17 8.46 -11.09
N PRO A 32 9.85 8.18 -11.15
CA PRO A 32 9.33 7.23 -12.11
C PRO A 32 9.34 7.82 -13.52
N PRO A 33 9.31 6.97 -14.57
CA PRO A 33 8.96 7.40 -15.92
C PRO A 33 7.70 8.29 -15.96
N ALA A 34 7.71 9.31 -16.82
CA ALA A 34 6.74 10.41 -16.80
C ALA A 34 5.28 9.97 -16.98
N GLU A 35 5.04 8.87 -17.68
CA GLU A 35 3.71 8.30 -17.89
C GLU A 35 3.14 7.55 -16.67
N ALA A 36 3.95 7.18 -15.67
CA ALA A 36 3.50 6.35 -14.54
C ALA A 36 2.37 6.97 -13.70
N PRO A 37 2.37 8.28 -13.34
CA PRO A 37 1.28 8.89 -12.59
C PRO A 37 -0.07 8.80 -13.33
N ALA A 38 -0.08 8.98 -14.65
CA ALA A 38 -1.30 8.86 -15.45
C ALA A 38 -1.86 7.43 -15.47
N ILE A 39 -0.98 6.41 -15.43
CA ILE A 39 -1.40 5.01 -15.33
C ILE A 39 -1.99 4.73 -13.94
N LEU A 40 -1.36 5.23 -12.87
CA LEU A 40 -1.89 5.11 -11.50
C LEU A 40 -3.23 5.79 -11.34
N ASP A 41 -3.42 6.97 -11.92
CA ASP A 41 -4.72 7.65 -11.91
C ASP A 41 -5.80 6.79 -12.57
N LYS A 42 -5.50 6.09 -13.66
CA LYS A 42 -6.43 5.14 -14.28
C LYS A 42 -6.75 3.96 -13.36
N ILE A 43 -5.73 3.39 -12.72
CA ILE A 43 -5.91 2.30 -11.75
C ILE A 43 -6.84 2.73 -10.61
N TYR A 44 -6.56 3.88 -10.00
CA TYR A 44 -7.30 4.33 -8.81
C TYR A 44 -8.64 4.99 -9.12
N SER A 45 -8.85 5.52 -10.33
CA SER A 45 -10.18 5.87 -10.85
C SER A 45 -10.96 4.65 -11.36
N PHE A 46 -10.36 3.46 -11.31
CA PHE A 46 -10.95 2.18 -11.67
C PHE A 46 -11.18 1.98 -13.18
N ASP A 47 -10.51 2.76 -14.04
CA ASP A 47 -10.32 2.49 -15.48
C ASP A 47 -9.22 1.43 -15.67
N LEU A 48 -9.51 0.19 -15.24
CA LEU A 48 -8.52 -0.89 -15.21
C LEU A 48 -8.08 -1.33 -16.61
N ASP A 49 -8.97 -1.31 -17.59
CA ASP A 49 -8.63 -1.65 -18.98
C ASP A 49 -7.70 -0.58 -19.59
N GLY A 50 -8.02 0.70 -19.38
CA GLY A 50 -7.16 1.79 -19.85
C GLY A 50 -5.80 1.81 -19.14
N ALA A 51 -5.75 1.43 -17.87
CA ALA A 51 -4.51 1.26 -17.13
C ALA A 51 -3.66 0.11 -17.69
N GLU A 52 -4.28 -1.05 -17.96
CA GLU A 52 -3.64 -2.22 -18.56
C GLU A 52 -3.04 -1.88 -19.93
N ASP A 53 -3.80 -1.21 -20.80
CA ASP A 53 -3.34 -0.78 -22.12
C ASP A 53 -2.16 0.20 -22.04
N ALA A 54 -2.21 1.14 -21.10
CA ALA A 54 -1.15 2.13 -20.90
C ALA A 54 0.12 1.50 -20.30
N ALA A 55 -0.03 0.58 -19.35
CA ALA A 55 1.09 -0.20 -18.80
C ALA A 55 1.76 -1.05 -19.89
N LYS A 56 0.98 -1.70 -20.76
CA LYS A 56 1.51 -2.46 -21.92
C LYS A 56 2.21 -1.56 -22.94
N ARG A 57 1.74 -0.32 -23.16
CA ARG A 57 2.47 0.67 -23.98
C ARG A 57 3.83 0.99 -23.36
N MET A 58 3.85 1.26 -22.05
CA MET A 58 5.09 1.52 -21.32
C MET A 58 6.07 0.33 -21.41
N GLN A 59 5.59 -0.91 -21.34
CA GLN A 59 6.42 -2.09 -21.54
C GLN A 59 7.04 -2.15 -22.95
N ARG A 60 6.29 -1.77 -23.99
CA ARG A 60 6.84 -1.74 -25.37
C ARG A 60 7.88 -0.63 -25.55
N GLU A 61 7.66 0.53 -24.95
CA GLU A 61 8.57 1.67 -25.04
C GLU A 61 9.83 1.48 -24.18
N ARG A 62 9.69 0.80 -23.03
CA ARG A 62 10.76 0.60 -22.04
C ARG A 62 10.79 -0.86 -21.56
N PRO A 63 11.10 -1.84 -22.43
CA PRO A 63 11.00 -3.27 -22.11
C PRO A 63 11.94 -3.72 -21.00
N ALA A 64 13.05 -3.01 -20.79
CA ALA A 64 14.01 -3.32 -19.72
C ALA A 64 13.62 -2.70 -18.35
N HIS A 65 12.60 -1.83 -18.28
CA HIS A 65 12.23 -1.13 -17.06
C HIS A 65 11.09 -1.87 -16.33
N PRO A 66 11.24 -2.23 -15.04
CA PRO A 66 10.28 -3.10 -14.34
C PRO A 66 8.90 -2.47 -14.11
N LEU A 67 8.81 -1.14 -14.03
CA LEU A 67 7.58 -0.44 -13.62
C LEU A 67 6.37 -0.70 -14.55
N GLY A 68 6.56 -0.84 -15.87
CA GLY A 68 5.44 -1.13 -16.78
C GLY A 68 4.75 -2.46 -16.47
N TYR A 69 5.51 -3.46 -16.02
CA TYR A 69 4.98 -4.77 -15.62
C TYR A 69 4.31 -4.70 -14.24
N LEU A 70 4.88 -3.93 -13.30
CA LEU A 70 4.28 -3.71 -11.99
C LEU A 70 2.94 -2.99 -12.07
N LEU A 71 2.82 -1.98 -12.94
CA LEU A 71 1.58 -1.23 -13.14
C LEU A 71 0.48 -2.10 -13.78
N GLU A 72 0.84 -2.97 -14.72
CA GLU A 72 -0.11 -3.96 -15.26
C GLU A 72 -0.58 -4.92 -14.16
N ALA A 73 0.35 -5.45 -13.37
CA ALA A 73 0.02 -6.32 -12.23
C ALA A 73 -0.86 -5.57 -11.21
N GLU A 74 -0.66 -4.29 -10.97
CA GLU A 74 -1.50 -3.49 -10.08
C GLU A 74 -2.93 -3.34 -10.62
N ALA A 75 -3.12 -3.01 -11.90
CA ALA A 75 -4.45 -2.97 -12.52
C ALA A 75 -5.18 -4.32 -12.39
N LEU A 76 -4.48 -5.42 -12.69
CA LEU A 76 -5.02 -6.77 -12.53
C LEU A 76 -5.33 -7.10 -11.07
N TRP A 77 -4.53 -6.61 -10.12
CA TRP A 77 -4.80 -6.81 -8.69
C TRP A 77 -6.12 -6.18 -8.27
N TRP A 78 -6.44 -4.96 -8.72
CA TRP A 78 -7.72 -4.33 -8.40
C TRP A 78 -8.91 -5.08 -9.03
N ARG A 79 -8.73 -5.69 -10.20
CA ARG A 79 -9.73 -6.60 -10.80
C ARG A 79 -9.89 -7.88 -9.97
N ILE A 80 -8.78 -8.48 -9.52
CA ILE A 80 -8.78 -9.66 -8.63
C ILE A 80 -9.41 -9.31 -7.28
N TRP A 81 -9.08 -8.16 -6.70
CA TRP A 81 -9.63 -7.68 -5.44
C TRP A 81 -11.14 -7.58 -5.56
N CYS A 82 -11.63 -6.88 -6.60
CA CYS A 82 -13.05 -6.72 -6.87
C CYS A 82 -13.76 -8.08 -6.92
N THR A 83 -13.33 -8.97 -7.81
CA THR A 83 -14.01 -10.25 -8.05
C THR A 83 -13.95 -11.22 -6.86
N SER A 84 -12.94 -11.10 -6.01
CA SER A 84 -12.76 -11.89 -4.79
C SER A 84 -13.33 -11.25 -3.52
N ALA A 85 -13.92 -10.06 -3.60
CA ALA A 85 -14.45 -9.36 -2.45
C ALA A 85 -15.74 -10.00 -1.91
N GLU A 86 -15.87 -10.00 -0.60
CA GLU A 86 -17.08 -10.41 0.11
C GLU A 86 -17.42 -9.41 1.21
N PHE A 87 -18.71 -9.20 1.44
CA PHE A 87 -19.21 -8.45 2.58
C PHE A 87 -19.43 -9.38 3.77
N ARG A 88 -18.60 -9.24 4.81
CA ARG A 88 -18.72 -9.99 6.06
C ARG A 88 -18.37 -9.12 7.25
N TYR A 89 -19.08 -9.32 8.37
CA TYR A 89 -18.84 -8.60 9.62
C TYR A 89 -18.92 -7.07 9.50
N GLY A 90 -19.72 -6.57 8.55
CA GLY A 90 -19.87 -5.14 8.28
C GLY A 90 -18.69 -4.51 7.53
N MET A 91 -17.98 -5.31 6.72
CA MET A 91 -16.83 -4.86 5.93
C MET A 91 -16.76 -5.63 4.61
N THR A 92 -16.62 -4.90 3.51
CA THR A 92 -16.29 -5.40 2.19
C THR A 92 -14.78 -5.58 2.07
N ASP A 93 -14.32 -6.79 1.77
CA ASP A 93 -12.90 -7.03 1.56
C ASP A 93 -12.62 -8.23 0.67
N ALA A 94 -11.47 -8.23 0.00
CA ALA A 94 -10.96 -9.40 -0.73
C ALA A 94 -10.76 -10.58 0.22
N ARG A 95 -11.35 -11.72 -0.10
CA ARG A 95 -11.29 -12.94 0.70
C ARG A 95 -10.60 -14.07 -0.05
N ARG A 96 -10.21 -15.09 0.74
CA ARG A 96 -9.54 -16.26 0.21
C ARG A 96 -10.37 -16.88 -0.91
N ARG A 97 -9.73 -17.18 -2.04
CA ARG A 97 -10.39 -17.85 -3.17
C ARG A 97 -9.47 -18.88 -3.85
N PRO A 98 -10.03 -19.88 -4.56
CA PRO A 98 -9.24 -20.89 -5.28
C PRO A 98 -8.39 -20.29 -6.41
N LYS A 99 -7.32 -21.00 -6.82
CA LYS A 99 -6.51 -20.65 -8.00
C LYS A 99 -7.40 -20.55 -9.26
N ARG A 100 -7.14 -19.53 -10.09
CA ARG A 100 -7.80 -19.31 -11.39
C ARG A 100 -6.74 -19.22 -12.49
N GLY A 101 -7.13 -19.49 -13.73
CA GLY A 101 -6.24 -19.43 -14.90
C GLY A 101 -5.53 -18.08 -15.09
N PRO A 102 -6.26 -16.93 -15.07
CA PRO A 102 -5.67 -15.60 -15.27
C PRO A 102 -4.61 -15.20 -14.24
N ASP A 103 -4.56 -15.86 -13.10
CA ASP A 103 -3.56 -15.58 -12.08
C ASP A 103 -2.13 -15.90 -12.52
N GLN A 104 -1.96 -16.80 -13.50
CA GLN A 104 -0.62 -17.14 -14.00
C GLN A 104 0.01 -15.91 -14.66
N HIS A 105 -0.74 -15.21 -15.51
CA HIS A 105 -0.31 -13.96 -16.14
C HIS A 105 0.13 -12.93 -15.10
N TYR A 106 -0.67 -12.78 -14.03
CA TYR A 106 -0.33 -11.90 -12.91
C TYR A 106 1.02 -12.28 -12.24
N LEU A 107 1.27 -13.58 -12.02
CA LEU A 107 2.53 -14.05 -11.45
C LEU A 107 3.71 -13.88 -12.43
N ASP A 108 3.47 -14.04 -13.73
CA ASP A 108 4.48 -13.87 -14.78
C ASP A 108 4.91 -12.40 -14.88
N LEU A 109 3.98 -11.45 -14.74
CA LEU A 109 4.29 -10.02 -14.65
C LEU A 109 5.17 -9.71 -13.43
N ALA A 110 4.82 -10.25 -12.26
CA ALA A 110 5.63 -10.09 -11.05
C ALA A 110 7.02 -10.73 -11.21
N ALA A 111 7.12 -11.93 -11.75
CA ALA A 111 8.39 -12.60 -12.02
C ALA A 111 9.26 -11.81 -13.01
N THR A 112 8.66 -11.27 -14.08
CA THR A 112 9.34 -10.45 -15.07
C THR A 112 9.88 -9.16 -14.45
N ALA A 113 9.05 -8.44 -13.68
CA ALA A 113 9.48 -7.23 -12.98
C ALA A 113 10.64 -7.50 -12.01
N SER A 114 10.57 -8.59 -11.23
CA SER A 114 11.63 -9.01 -10.30
C SER A 114 12.93 -9.32 -11.05
N SER A 115 12.85 -10.06 -12.17
CA SER A 115 14.00 -10.39 -13.01
C SER A 115 14.67 -9.14 -13.58
N LEU A 116 13.89 -8.22 -14.17
CA LEU A 116 14.41 -6.97 -14.74
C LEU A 116 15.07 -6.09 -13.69
N ALA A 117 14.43 -5.91 -12.53
CA ALA A 117 15.01 -5.14 -11.44
C ALA A 117 16.31 -5.76 -10.92
N THR A 118 16.34 -7.09 -10.74
CA THR A 118 17.53 -7.81 -10.26
C THR A 118 18.68 -7.75 -11.27
N ALA A 119 18.40 -7.84 -12.57
CA ALA A 119 19.41 -7.70 -13.61
C ALA A 119 20.06 -6.31 -13.59
N GLN A 120 19.30 -5.25 -13.33
CA GLN A 120 19.86 -3.91 -13.17
C GLN A 120 20.67 -3.77 -11.87
N LEU A 121 20.22 -4.39 -10.78
CA LEU A 121 20.94 -4.40 -9.50
C LEU A 121 22.31 -5.09 -9.59
N GLN A 122 22.51 -6.03 -10.53
CA GLN A 122 23.82 -6.63 -10.80
C GLN A 122 24.80 -5.65 -11.44
N GLN A 123 24.31 -4.61 -12.13
CA GLN A 123 25.14 -3.57 -12.74
C GLN A 123 25.44 -2.43 -11.78
N GLY A 124 24.53 -2.18 -10.84
CA GLY A 124 24.71 -1.20 -9.78
C GLY A 124 23.53 -1.22 -8.81
N ASP A 125 23.84 -1.27 -7.52
CA ASP A 125 22.81 -1.25 -6.48
C ASP A 125 22.12 0.13 -6.45
N SER A 126 20.78 0.14 -6.40
CA SER A 126 20.01 1.38 -6.39
C SER A 126 18.73 1.24 -5.59
N ALA A 127 18.38 2.29 -4.84
CA ALA A 127 17.18 2.28 -4.01
C ALA A 127 15.91 2.05 -4.84
N GLY A 128 15.82 2.64 -6.03
CA GLY A 128 14.69 2.47 -6.96
C GLY A 128 14.53 1.03 -7.45
N MET A 129 15.61 0.37 -7.89
CA MET A 129 15.50 -1.02 -8.35
C MET A 129 15.28 -2.00 -7.20
N GLN A 130 15.84 -1.74 -6.02
CA GLN A 130 15.48 -2.49 -4.81
C GLN A 130 13.99 -2.34 -4.50
N PHE A 131 13.45 -1.13 -4.54
CA PHE A 131 12.01 -0.90 -4.37
C PHE A 131 11.17 -1.67 -5.42
N TYR A 132 11.51 -1.61 -6.71
CA TYR A 132 10.78 -2.33 -7.75
C TYR A 132 10.86 -3.86 -7.59
N ALA A 133 12.01 -4.41 -7.22
CA ALA A 133 12.16 -5.83 -6.89
C ALA A 133 11.28 -6.22 -5.68
N GLY A 134 11.26 -5.36 -4.65
CA GLY A 134 10.40 -5.55 -3.48
C GLY A 134 8.92 -5.52 -3.82
N MET A 135 8.48 -4.60 -4.68
CA MET A 135 7.10 -4.53 -5.16
C MET A 135 6.71 -5.76 -5.97
N ALA A 136 7.61 -6.31 -6.79
CA ALA A 136 7.37 -7.54 -7.53
C ALA A 136 7.16 -8.75 -6.61
N ASP A 137 8.01 -8.90 -5.59
CA ASP A 137 7.86 -9.97 -4.61
C ASP A 137 6.61 -9.77 -3.73
N ALA A 138 6.27 -8.54 -3.37
CA ALA A 138 5.03 -8.22 -2.65
C ALA A 138 3.78 -8.53 -3.50
N ALA A 139 3.84 -8.25 -4.80
CA ALA A 139 2.79 -8.58 -5.76
C ALA A 139 2.58 -10.11 -5.83
N ALA A 140 3.64 -10.92 -5.84
CA ALA A 140 3.50 -12.37 -5.75
C ALA A 140 2.90 -12.79 -4.40
N ALA A 141 3.42 -12.24 -3.28
CA ALA A 141 2.97 -12.57 -1.94
C ALA A 141 1.47 -12.31 -1.73
N ARG A 142 0.92 -11.19 -2.22
CA ARG A 142 -0.52 -10.87 -2.06
C ARG A 142 -1.43 -11.88 -2.77
N LEU A 143 -1.06 -12.35 -3.97
CA LEU A 143 -1.86 -13.35 -4.69
C LEU A 143 -1.76 -14.72 -4.01
N TYR A 144 -0.57 -15.14 -3.59
CA TYR A 144 -0.41 -16.38 -2.83
C TYR A 144 -1.18 -16.33 -1.50
N GLY A 145 -1.19 -15.19 -0.82
CA GLY A 145 -1.98 -14.94 0.38
C GLY A 145 -3.48 -15.10 0.12
N LEU A 146 -3.97 -14.50 -0.96
CA LEU A 146 -5.36 -14.63 -1.40
C LEU A 146 -5.76 -16.08 -1.69
N ARG A 147 -4.82 -16.92 -2.15
CA ARG A 147 -5.07 -18.34 -2.39
C ARG A 147 -4.89 -19.24 -1.17
N GLY A 148 -4.42 -18.69 -0.05
CA GLY A 148 -4.07 -19.47 1.14
C GLY A 148 -2.79 -20.29 1.01
N GLU A 149 -1.91 -19.94 0.06
CA GLU A 149 -0.61 -20.61 -0.16
C GLU A 149 0.46 -20.08 0.81
N SER A 150 0.28 -20.31 2.12
CA SER A 150 1.04 -19.65 3.20
C SER A 150 2.57 -19.72 3.06
N ARG A 151 3.12 -20.85 2.57
CA ARG A 151 4.58 -21.00 2.36
C ARG A 151 5.10 -20.04 1.30
N ASN A 152 4.38 -19.90 0.19
CA ASN A 152 4.75 -18.98 -0.88
C ASN A 152 4.57 -17.53 -0.41
N THR A 153 3.46 -17.22 0.27
CA THR A 153 3.23 -15.90 0.86
C THR A 153 4.37 -15.47 1.78
N ALA A 154 4.79 -16.34 2.70
CA ALA A 154 5.89 -16.06 3.61
C ALA A 154 7.21 -15.86 2.87
N ARG A 155 7.55 -16.77 1.94
CA ARG A 155 8.80 -16.68 1.16
C ARG A 155 8.91 -15.37 0.38
N PHE A 156 7.88 -15.03 -0.38
CA PHE A 156 7.88 -13.81 -1.19
C PHE A 156 7.75 -12.55 -0.31
N GLY A 157 6.99 -12.60 0.79
CA GLY A 157 6.91 -11.49 1.75
C GLY A 157 8.25 -11.16 2.43
N VAL A 158 9.04 -12.17 2.80
CA VAL A 158 10.38 -11.96 3.37
C VAL A 158 11.32 -11.33 2.34
N ARG A 159 11.36 -11.87 1.11
CA ARG A 159 12.16 -11.29 0.02
C ARG A 159 11.78 -9.84 -0.28
N ALA A 160 10.49 -9.54 -0.35
CA ALA A 160 9.99 -8.19 -0.54
C ALA A 160 10.52 -7.24 0.55
N ARG A 161 10.46 -7.67 1.82
CA ARG A 161 10.96 -6.90 2.95
C ARG A 161 12.47 -6.67 2.88
N GLU A 162 13.26 -7.67 2.52
CA GLU A 162 14.71 -7.54 2.35
C GLU A 162 15.04 -6.44 1.33
N HIS A 163 14.36 -6.46 0.19
CA HIS A 163 14.48 -5.43 -0.84
C HIS A 163 14.07 -4.04 -0.33
N PHE A 164 12.94 -3.90 0.36
CA PHE A 164 12.53 -2.59 0.91
C PHE A 164 13.50 -2.06 1.98
N LEU A 165 14.04 -2.94 2.83
CA LEU A 165 15.07 -2.54 3.79
C LEU A 165 16.36 -2.09 3.09
N ARG A 166 16.78 -2.79 2.05
CA ARG A 166 17.97 -2.37 1.27
C ARG A 166 17.71 -1.04 0.56
N ALA A 167 16.51 -0.84 0.02
CA ALA A 167 16.10 0.43 -0.57
C ALA A 167 16.20 1.58 0.45
N LYS A 168 15.68 1.40 1.68
CA LYS A 168 15.78 2.39 2.77
C LYS A 168 17.21 2.59 3.27
N ALA A 169 18.06 1.57 3.22
CA ALA A 169 19.47 1.70 3.59
C ALA A 169 20.26 2.54 2.57
N LEU A 170 19.91 2.43 1.29
CA LEU A 170 20.50 3.23 0.20
C LEU A 170 19.92 4.66 0.16
N ASP A 171 18.63 4.78 0.45
CA ASP A 171 17.91 6.05 0.46
C ASP A 171 16.90 6.09 1.63
N PRO A 172 17.30 6.66 2.77
CA PRO A 172 16.41 6.79 3.93
C PRO A 172 15.16 7.64 3.66
N GLY A 173 15.19 8.51 2.64
CA GLY A 173 14.08 9.39 2.24
C GLY A 173 13.04 8.74 1.34
N LEU A 174 13.31 7.54 0.81
CA LEU A 174 12.42 6.84 -0.12
C LEU A 174 11.13 6.37 0.57
N ALA A 175 10.13 7.25 0.61
CA ALA A 175 8.84 7.01 1.26
C ALA A 175 8.07 5.85 0.63
N ASP A 176 8.27 5.58 -0.67
CA ASP A 176 7.56 4.50 -1.35
C ASP A 176 7.83 3.10 -0.76
N SER A 177 9.04 2.89 -0.25
CA SER A 177 9.40 1.61 0.40
C SER A 177 8.69 1.43 1.76
N ASP A 178 8.18 2.50 2.34
CA ASP A 178 7.50 2.47 3.64
C ASP A 178 6.09 1.88 3.54
N LEU A 179 5.49 1.78 2.34
CA LEU A 179 4.29 0.96 2.13
C LEU A 179 4.52 -0.49 2.55
N GLY A 180 5.52 -1.14 1.95
CA GLY A 180 5.77 -2.56 2.15
C GLY A 180 6.26 -2.88 3.56
N LEU A 181 7.17 -2.05 4.09
CA LEU A 181 7.64 -2.16 5.47
C LEU A 181 6.51 -1.87 6.48
N GLY A 182 5.67 -0.88 6.20
CA GLY A 182 4.53 -0.52 7.02
C GLY A 182 3.53 -1.66 7.15
N LEU A 183 3.11 -2.25 6.03
CA LEU A 183 2.21 -3.42 6.02
C LEU A 183 2.82 -4.63 6.74
N TYR A 184 4.11 -4.90 6.52
CA TYR A 184 4.79 -5.99 7.22
C TYR A 184 4.76 -5.79 8.74
N ASN A 185 5.17 -4.61 9.21
CA ASN A 185 5.20 -4.29 10.64
C ASN A 185 3.79 -4.29 11.25
N TYR A 186 2.79 -3.82 10.51
CA TYR A 186 1.39 -3.89 10.92
C TYR A 186 0.97 -5.35 11.12
N TYR A 187 1.20 -6.22 10.14
CA TYR A 187 0.70 -7.59 10.19
C TYR A 187 1.45 -8.51 11.15
N VAL A 188 2.77 -8.37 11.28
CA VAL A 188 3.57 -9.20 12.21
C VAL A 188 3.10 -9.03 13.65
N ASP A 189 2.64 -7.85 14.04
CA ASP A 189 2.15 -7.59 15.39
C ASP A 189 0.67 -8.01 15.57
N THR A 190 -0.08 -8.19 14.47
CA THR A 190 -1.43 -8.79 14.49
C THR A 190 -1.44 -10.32 14.53
N LEU A 191 -0.27 -10.98 14.46
CA LEU A 191 -0.15 -12.42 14.59
C LEU A 191 -0.57 -12.89 15.99
N SER A 192 -1.21 -14.05 16.08
CA SER A 192 -1.56 -14.67 17.37
C SER A 192 -0.31 -14.85 18.24
N ALA A 193 -0.48 -14.90 19.57
CA ALA A 193 0.64 -15.10 20.50
C ALA A 193 1.52 -16.31 20.13
N MET A 194 0.90 -17.40 19.67
CA MET A 194 1.60 -18.58 19.16
C MET A 194 2.37 -18.31 17.86
N ALA A 195 1.79 -17.58 16.91
CA ALA A 195 2.46 -17.20 15.67
C ALA A 195 3.62 -16.21 15.90
N ARG A 196 3.52 -15.31 16.90
CA ARG A 196 4.62 -14.43 17.35
C ARG A 196 5.81 -15.20 17.91
N ILE A 197 5.60 -16.36 18.53
CA ILE A 197 6.67 -17.25 19.02
C ILE A 197 7.25 -18.07 17.86
N LEU A 198 6.39 -18.66 17.02
CA LEU A 198 6.82 -19.47 15.88
C LEU A 198 7.57 -18.68 14.81
N ARG A 199 7.41 -17.34 14.77
CA ARG A 199 8.13 -16.46 13.84
C ARG A 199 9.65 -16.63 13.91
N PHE A 200 10.20 -16.91 15.09
CA PHE A 200 11.64 -17.13 15.27
C PHE A 200 12.11 -18.40 14.54
N PHE A 201 11.32 -19.48 14.61
CA PHE A 201 11.61 -20.73 13.90
C PHE A 201 11.37 -20.64 12.39
N MET A 202 10.48 -19.74 11.97
CA MET A 202 10.19 -19.47 10.55
C MET A 202 11.11 -18.40 9.93
N GLY A 203 12.03 -17.82 10.71
CA GLY A 203 12.94 -16.77 10.24
C GLY A 203 12.24 -15.47 9.86
N ILE A 204 11.11 -15.13 10.50
CA ILE A 204 10.31 -13.93 10.24
C ILE A 204 10.77 -12.80 11.20
N PRO A 205 11.41 -11.73 10.71
CA PRO A 205 11.84 -10.59 11.50
C PRO A 205 10.71 -9.94 12.33
N GLY A 206 11.08 -9.29 13.44
CA GLY A 206 10.11 -8.59 14.29
C GLY A 206 9.62 -7.28 13.67
N GLY A 207 8.58 -6.71 14.27
CA GLY A 207 8.02 -5.41 13.95
C GLY A 207 7.05 -4.94 15.03
N SER A 208 6.63 -3.67 14.99
CA SER A 208 5.58 -3.13 15.85
C SER A 208 4.49 -2.47 15.02
N LYS A 209 3.24 -2.62 15.44
CA LYS A 209 2.12 -2.00 14.74
C LYS A 209 2.23 -0.47 14.69
N GLN A 210 2.71 0.16 15.78
CA GLN A 210 2.92 1.61 15.84
C GLN A 210 3.91 2.08 14.76
N GLU A 211 5.01 1.36 14.58
CA GLU A 211 5.96 1.66 13.52
C GLU A 211 5.35 1.39 12.14
N GLY A 212 4.58 0.32 12.00
CA GLY A 212 3.85 0.02 10.76
C GLY A 212 2.93 1.17 10.33
N VAL A 213 2.18 1.72 11.28
CA VAL A 213 1.33 2.89 11.07
C VAL A 213 2.14 4.13 10.69
N ARG A 214 3.23 4.43 11.41
CA ARG A 214 4.09 5.59 11.11
C ARG A 214 4.68 5.52 9.69
N LEU A 215 5.11 4.34 9.27
CA LEU A 215 5.64 4.08 7.93
C LEU A 215 4.55 4.26 6.86
N LEU A 216 3.35 3.75 7.09
CA LEU A 216 2.22 3.96 6.18
C LEU A 216 1.84 5.44 6.07
N GLU A 217 1.82 6.19 7.18
CA GLU A 217 1.55 7.63 7.17
C GLU A 217 2.60 8.41 6.39
N HIS A 218 3.88 8.03 6.48
CA HIS A 218 4.94 8.62 5.67
C HIS A 218 4.79 8.29 4.18
N ALA A 219 4.48 7.04 3.83
CA ALA A 219 4.20 6.66 2.44
C ALA A 219 2.99 7.41 1.86
N ILE A 220 1.96 7.67 2.68
CA ILE A 220 0.80 8.48 2.29
C ILE A 220 1.21 9.93 2.00
N ALA A 221 2.04 10.52 2.85
CA ALA A 221 2.44 11.93 2.73
C ALA A 221 3.42 12.16 1.56
N ASP A 222 4.41 11.29 1.40
CA ASP A 222 5.58 11.57 0.55
C ASP A 222 5.84 10.53 -0.55
N GLY A 223 5.11 9.41 -0.57
CA GLY A 223 5.24 8.38 -1.60
C GLY A 223 4.78 8.88 -2.97
N VAL A 224 5.54 8.55 -4.02
CA VAL A 224 5.25 8.96 -5.40
C VAL A 224 4.35 7.96 -6.12
N LEU A 225 4.58 6.66 -5.93
CA LEU A 225 3.82 5.58 -6.56
C LEU A 225 2.83 4.90 -5.61
N THR A 226 3.12 4.94 -4.31
CA THR A 226 2.46 4.08 -3.31
C THR A 226 1.49 4.82 -2.38
N SER A 227 1.40 6.15 -2.44
CA SER A 227 0.59 6.96 -1.52
C SER A 227 -0.87 6.50 -1.45
N SER A 228 -1.55 6.38 -2.59
CA SER A 228 -2.95 5.93 -2.62
C SER A 228 -3.13 4.51 -2.09
N LEU A 229 -2.19 3.62 -2.37
CA LEU A 229 -2.22 2.24 -1.91
C LEU A 229 -1.98 2.13 -0.39
N ALA A 230 -1.03 2.92 0.14
CA ALA A 230 -0.76 3.01 1.57
C ALA A 230 -1.97 3.56 2.33
N ARG A 231 -2.62 4.59 1.78
CA ARG A 231 -3.85 5.17 2.34
C ARG A 231 -4.98 4.15 2.40
N PHE A 232 -5.22 3.42 1.30
CA PHE A 232 -6.22 2.37 1.26
C PHE A 232 -5.96 1.29 2.32
N TYR A 233 -4.77 0.70 2.34
CA TYR A 233 -4.50 -0.38 3.29
C TYR A 233 -4.46 0.08 4.75
N LEU A 234 -4.00 1.30 5.05
CA LEU A 234 -4.07 1.83 6.41
C LEU A 234 -5.53 1.94 6.88
N ALA A 235 -6.42 2.50 6.06
CA ALA A 235 -7.85 2.57 6.39
C ALA A 235 -8.47 1.18 6.60
N MET A 236 -8.18 0.22 5.71
CA MET A 236 -8.70 -1.15 5.82
C MET A 236 -8.18 -1.87 7.06
N ASN A 237 -6.92 -1.65 7.43
CA ASN A 237 -6.33 -2.25 8.62
C ASN A 237 -6.88 -1.64 9.92
N LEU A 238 -7.07 -0.32 9.96
CA LEU A 238 -7.71 0.39 11.06
C LEU A 238 -9.17 -0.07 11.24
N HIS A 239 -9.90 -0.33 10.15
CA HIS A 239 -11.22 -0.94 10.20
C HIS A 239 -11.14 -2.35 10.81
N ARG A 240 -10.38 -3.24 10.17
CA ARG A 240 -10.41 -4.68 10.43
C ARG A 240 -9.85 -5.08 11.78
N TYR A 241 -8.69 -4.56 12.14
CA TYR A 241 -7.92 -5.03 13.30
C TYR A 241 -8.07 -4.15 14.52
N ASP A 242 -8.26 -2.84 14.30
CA ASP A 242 -8.21 -1.86 15.38
C ASP A 242 -9.58 -1.32 15.77
N GLN A 243 -10.56 -1.45 14.88
CA GLN A 243 -11.90 -0.87 15.01
C GLN A 243 -11.86 0.66 15.25
N GLN A 244 -10.81 1.34 14.79
CA GLN A 244 -10.67 2.79 14.85
C GLN A 244 -11.41 3.43 13.67
N TYR A 245 -12.74 3.32 13.66
CA TYR A 245 -13.57 3.64 12.51
C TYR A 245 -13.52 5.12 12.08
N GLU A 246 -13.50 6.06 13.04
CA GLU A 246 -13.37 7.49 12.74
C GLU A 246 -12.03 7.82 12.08
N ARG A 247 -10.94 7.22 12.58
CA ARG A 247 -9.61 7.42 12.01
C ARG A 247 -9.52 6.78 10.63
N ALA A 248 -10.03 5.56 10.47
CA ALA A 248 -10.08 4.88 9.18
C ALA A 248 -10.90 5.69 8.16
N LEU A 249 -12.00 6.31 8.58
CA LEU A 249 -12.81 7.19 7.75
C LEU A 249 -12.00 8.42 7.30
N ALA A 250 -11.33 9.11 8.23
CA ALA A 250 -10.47 10.24 7.90
C ALA A 250 -9.32 9.85 6.94
N VAL A 251 -8.79 8.63 7.05
CA VAL A 251 -7.75 8.13 6.15
C VAL A 251 -8.32 7.83 4.75
N ILE A 252 -9.51 7.24 4.63
CA ILE A 252 -10.08 6.87 3.32
C ILE A 252 -10.74 8.04 2.58
N ASP A 253 -11.27 9.04 3.29
CA ASP A 253 -12.03 10.16 2.71
C ASP A 253 -11.29 10.84 1.53
N PRO A 254 -9.99 11.20 1.63
CA PRO A 254 -9.25 11.77 0.51
C PRO A 254 -9.22 10.90 -0.75
N LEU A 255 -9.23 9.56 -0.62
CA LEU A 255 -9.29 8.68 -1.80
C LEU A 255 -10.65 8.74 -2.48
N THR A 256 -11.73 8.83 -1.71
CA THR A 256 -13.08 8.93 -2.28
C THR A 256 -13.36 10.29 -2.91
N GLU A 257 -12.71 11.35 -2.43
CA GLU A 257 -12.77 12.69 -3.01
C GLU A 257 -11.95 12.76 -4.30
N GLN A 258 -10.73 12.20 -4.30
CA GLN A 258 -9.86 12.20 -5.46
C GLN A 258 -10.34 11.23 -6.57
N TYR A 259 -10.91 10.08 -6.19
CA TYR A 259 -11.34 9.04 -7.11
C TYR A 259 -12.81 8.62 -6.84
N PRO A 260 -13.79 9.51 -7.06
CA PRO A 260 -15.18 9.26 -6.70
C PRO A 260 -15.82 8.10 -7.47
N ALA A 261 -15.30 7.81 -8.67
CA ALA A 261 -15.77 6.72 -9.53
C ALA A 261 -15.29 5.32 -9.09
N ASN A 262 -14.36 5.23 -8.13
CA ASN A 262 -13.85 3.94 -7.66
C ASN A 262 -14.87 3.28 -6.72
N PRO A 263 -15.52 2.17 -7.14
CA PRO A 263 -16.57 1.55 -6.34
C PRO A 263 -16.04 0.93 -5.04
N LEU A 264 -14.76 0.51 -5.02
CA LEU A 264 -14.16 -0.12 -3.85
C LEU A 264 -13.85 0.89 -2.75
N PHE A 265 -13.41 2.09 -3.12
CA PHE A 265 -13.23 3.18 -2.16
C PHE A 265 -14.57 3.64 -1.59
N GLN A 266 -15.60 3.72 -2.43
CA GLN A 266 -16.95 4.04 -1.98
C GLN A 266 -17.51 2.96 -1.04
N LEU A 267 -17.33 1.68 -1.34
CA LEU A 267 -17.72 0.58 -0.44
C LEU A 267 -16.99 0.65 0.90
N ALA A 268 -15.66 0.82 0.89
CA ALA A 268 -14.87 0.94 2.12
C ALA A 268 -15.31 2.11 3.00
N ARG A 269 -15.56 3.28 2.39
CA ARG A 269 -16.10 4.45 3.09
C ARG A 269 -17.51 4.22 3.63
N GLY A 270 -18.37 3.62 2.82
CA GLY A 270 -19.74 3.26 3.22
C GLY A 270 -19.77 2.33 4.42
N ASP A 271 -18.91 1.31 4.42
CA ASP A 271 -18.79 0.34 5.51
C ASP A 271 -18.32 1.01 6.82
N LEU A 272 -17.37 1.94 6.75
CA LEU A 272 -16.93 2.74 7.89
C LEU A 272 -18.04 3.65 8.42
N LEU A 273 -18.76 4.36 7.54
CA LEU A 273 -19.90 5.18 7.91
C LEU A 273 -21.02 4.34 8.55
N ALA A 274 -21.25 3.12 8.07
CA ALA A 274 -22.22 2.20 8.64
C ALA A 274 -21.81 1.77 10.06
N LYS A 275 -20.53 1.45 10.29
CA LYS A 275 -19.98 1.14 11.63
C LYS A 275 -20.13 2.30 12.61
N LEU A 276 -20.05 3.53 12.11
CA LEU A 276 -20.25 4.76 12.87
C LEU A 276 -21.73 5.13 13.08
N GLY A 277 -22.68 4.30 12.62
CA GLY A 277 -24.12 4.58 12.70
C GLY A 277 -24.61 5.66 11.73
N ARG A 278 -23.76 6.17 10.83
CA ARG A 278 -24.09 7.22 9.85
C ARG A 278 -24.76 6.63 8.61
N LYS A 279 -25.87 5.91 8.82
CA LYS A 279 -26.51 5.04 7.82
C LYS A 279 -26.88 5.74 6.52
N GLN A 280 -27.37 6.98 6.57
CA GLN A 280 -27.73 7.71 5.35
C GLN A 280 -26.51 8.09 4.50
N GLN A 281 -25.41 8.46 5.14
CA GLN A 281 -24.15 8.73 4.42
C GLN A 281 -23.59 7.43 3.83
N ALA A 282 -23.66 6.32 4.56
CA ALA A 282 -23.28 5.00 4.04
C ALA A 282 -24.11 4.61 2.81
N LEU A 283 -25.43 4.82 2.84
CA LEU A 283 -26.31 4.55 1.70
C LEU A 283 -25.92 5.34 0.45
N LEU A 284 -25.51 6.61 0.59
CA LEU A 284 -25.02 7.42 -0.53
C LEU A 284 -23.75 6.83 -1.14
N CYS A 285 -22.80 6.39 -0.32
CA CYS A 285 -21.59 5.69 -0.79
C CYS A 285 -21.92 4.40 -1.54
N TYR A 286 -22.84 3.58 -1.02
CA TYR A 286 -23.24 2.34 -1.68
C TYR A 286 -23.95 2.58 -3.02
N ARG A 287 -24.76 3.64 -3.11
CA ARG A 287 -25.37 4.07 -4.38
C ARG A 287 -24.30 4.53 -5.39
N ALA A 288 -23.33 5.33 -4.95
CA ALA A 288 -22.21 5.75 -5.79
C ALA A 288 -21.41 4.55 -6.32
N ALA A 289 -21.12 3.55 -5.46
CA ALA A 289 -20.47 2.32 -5.87
C ALA A 289 -21.25 1.55 -6.95
N SER A 290 -22.59 1.46 -6.82
CA SER A 290 -23.42 0.79 -7.83
C SER A 290 -23.54 1.54 -9.16
N ALA A 291 -23.30 2.85 -9.16
CA ALA A 291 -23.35 3.70 -10.36
C ALA A 291 -22.01 3.75 -11.11
N ALA A 292 -20.94 3.12 -10.58
CA ALA A 292 -19.63 3.13 -11.21
C ALA A 292 -19.67 2.49 -12.62
N PRO A 293 -19.08 3.12 -13.64
CA PRO A 293 -19.12 2.64 -15.02
C PRO A 293 -18.10 1.52 -15.25
N LEU A 294 -18.41 0.32 -14.76
CA LEU A 294 -17.54 -0.85 -14.82
C LEU A 294 -17.68 -1.60 -16.15
N ARG A 295 -16.55 -1.83 -16.83
CA ARG A 295 -16.48 -2.60 -18.09
C ARG A 295 -16.42 -4.12 -17.87
N ASP A 296 -15.75 -4.54 -16.80
CA ASP A 296 -15.63 -5.96 -16.43
C ASP A 296 -16.94 -6.45 -15.81
N SER A 297 -17.62 -7.37 -16.48
CA SER A 297 -18.95 -7.84 -16.09
C SER A 297 -18.95 -8.68 -14.81
N GLU A 298 -17.89 -9.43 -14.54
CA GLU A 298 -17.75 -10.20 -13.28
C GLU A 298 -17.61 -9.25 -12.09
N CYS A 299 -16.74 -8.24 -12.21
CA CYS A 299 -16.56 -7.20 -11.21
C CYS A 299 -17.84 -6.38 -11.05
N GLN A 300 -18.52 -5.99 -12.14
CA GLN A 300 -19.79 -5.27 -12.05
C GLN A 300 -20.86 -6.06 -11.27
N ALA A 301 -21.05 -7.34 -11.61
CA ALA A 301 -21.97 -8.21 -10.90
C ALA A 301 -21.60 -8.34 -9.41
N ARG A 302 -20.29 -8.45 -9.12
CA ARG A 302 -19.78 -8.54 -7.76
C ARG A 302 -20.02 -7.26 -6.95
N ILE A 303 -19.77 -6.07 -7.51
CA ILE A 303 -20.07 -4.79 -6.86
C ILE A 303 -21.56 -4.67 -6.54
N LEU A 304 -22.44 -5.02 -7.48
CA LEU A 304 -23.88 -5.00 -7.24
C LEU A 304 -24.30 -5.96 -6.11
N GLN A 305 -23.68 -7.14 -6.02
CA GLN A 305 -23.91 -8.07 -4.91
C GLN A 305 -23.45 -7.48 -3.56
N LEU A 306 -22.26 -6.87 -3.52
CA LEU A 306 -21.70 -6.25 -2.31
C LEU A 306 -22.56 -5.07 -1.84
N VAL A 307 -22.99 -4.20 -2.76
CA VAL A 307 -23.89 -3.09 -2.47
C VAL A 307 -25.20 -3.57 -1.89
N ARG A 308 -25.85 -4.59 -2.48
CA ARG A 308 -27.09 -5.16 -1.94
C ARG A 308 -26.89 -5.69 -0.52
N ALA A 309 -25.83 -6.46 -0.28
CA ALA A 309 -25.53 -7.01 1.05
C ALA A 309 -25.30 -5.88 2.08
N SER A 310 -24.57 -4.84 1.69
CA SER A 310 -24.23 -3.72 2.56
C SER A 310 -25.44 -2.86 2.89
N ILE A 311 -26.30 -2.56 1.91
CA ILE A 311 -27.56 -1.82 2.12
C ILE A 311 -28.51 -2.60 3.03
N THR A 312 -28.67 -3.92 2.79
CA THR A 312 -29.49 -4.78 3.66
C THR A 312 -28.98 -4.73 5.11
N ALA A 313 -27.67 -4.73 5.31
CA ALA A 313 -27.07 -4.66 6.64
C ALA A 313 -27.29 -3.31 7.37
N LEU A 314 -27.66 -2.23 6.66
CA LEU A 314 -28.03 -0.97 7.31
C LEU A 314 -29.35 -1.08 8.09
N GLY A 315 -30.24 -2.01 7.70
CA GLY A 315 -31.55 -2.17 8.33
C GLY A 315 -32.37 -0.88 8.32
N LEU A 316 -32.23 -0.06 7.28
CA LEU A 316 -33.09 1.12 7.08
C LEU A 316 -34.50 0.62 6.76
N GLN A 317 -35.50 1.15 7.45
CA GLN A 317 -36.89 0.92 7.08
C GLN A 317 -37.09 1.47 5.67
N GLN A 318 -37.74 0.71 4.78
CA GLN A 318 -38.18 1.25 3.51
C GLN A 318 -39.16 2.39 3.83
N GLU A 319 -38.86 3.61 3.36
CA GLU A 319 -39.86 4.68 3.41
C GLU A 319 -41.08 4.20 2.62
N PRO A 320 -42.28 4.17 3.24
CA PRO A 320 -43.49 3.81 2.52
C PRO A 320 -43.79 4.95 1.52
N GLY A 321 -43.60 4.65 0.24
CA GLY A 321 -44.04 5.51 -0.85
C GLY A 321 -43.03 6.58 -1.24
N THR A 322 -42.35 6.35 -2.36
CA THR A 322 -42.13 7.42 -3.34
C THR A 322 -42.99 7.02 -4.55
N PRO A 323 -43.86 7.92 -5.06
CA PRO A 323 -44.99 7.60 -5.93
C PRO A 323 -44.67 6.85 -7.22
#